data_AF-A0A1A0UP84-F1
#
_entry.id   AF-A0A1A0UP84-F1
#
_cell.length_a   1.000
_cell.length_b   1.000
_cell.length_c   1.000
_cell.angle_alpha   90.00
_cell.angle_beta   90.00
_cell.angle_gamma   90.00
#
_symmetry.space_group_name_H-M   'P 1'
#
loop_
_entity.id
_entity.type
_entity.pdbx_description
1 polymer ?
#
loop_
_entity_poly.entity_id
_entity_poly.type
_entity_poly.pdbx_seq_one_letter_code
_entity_poly.pdbx_strand_id
1 'polypeptide(L)'
;MTASTSTKVEARRRAREATRRANEARAARERANIENAANYMVAKTKLADVDPWERERLTQLRDQVRAEANRRRAIHRAEAGAALKLMQGNGETLTTIADLTGDGIGEIRAMLRHAPKPRKLTASSGLQAPCCDGAQAGSRDGGDGTAPA
;
A
#
# COMPACT_ATOMS: atom_id res chain seq x y z
N MET A 1 -69.84 -40.50 -40.50
CA MET A 1 -69.71 -39.04 -40.25
C MET A 1 -68.65 -38.78 -39.16
N THR A 2 -67.37 -38.61 -39.52
CA THR A 2 -66.26 -38.42 -38.53
C THR A 2 -65.26 -37.30 -38.91
N ALA A 3 -65.52 -36.54 -39.98
CA ALA A 3 -64.56 -35.55 -40.49
C ALA A 3 -64.54 -34.21 -39.71
N SER A 4 -65.65 -33.81 -39.09
CA SER A 4 -65.74 -32.51 -38.39
C SER A 4 -65.05 -32.51 -37.02
N THR A 5 -65.02 -33.65 -36.33
CA THR A 5 -64.38 -33.81 -35.02
C THR A 5 -62.85 -33.82 -35.12
N SER A 6 -62.29 -34.43 -36.17
CA SER A 6 -60.84 -34.42 -36.42
C SER A 6 -60.29 -32.99 -36.62
N THR A 7 -60.98 -32.19 -37.45
CA THR A 7 -60.57 -30.80 -37.76
C THR A 7 -60.59 -29.90 -36.52
N LYS A 8 -61.59 -30.05 -35.64
CA LYS A 8 -61.68 -29.30 -34.37
C LYS A 8 -60.60 -29.71 -33.36
N VAL A 9 -60.25 -31.00 -33.31
CA VAL A 9 -59.18 -31.51 -32.44
C VAL A 9 -57.81 -31.03 -32.90
N GLU A 10 -57.55 -31.04 -34.21
CA GLU A 10 -56.32 -30.50 -34.79
C GLU A 10 -56.19 -28.99 -34.59
N ALA A 11 -57.28 -28.22 -34.77
CA ALA A 11 -57.30 -26.79 -34.50
C ALA A 11 -56.96 -26.50 -33.02
N ARG A 12 -57.51 -27.28 -32.08
CA ARG A 12 -57.19 -27.17 -30.65
C ARG A 12 -55.74 -27.54 -30.35
N ARG A 13 -55.19 -28.56 -31.02
CA ARG A 13 -53.78 -28.96 -30.88
C ARG A 13 -52.85 -27.86 -31.37
N ARG A 14 -53.09 -27.29 -32.56
CA ARG A 14 -52.31 -26.18 -33.11
C ARG A 14 -52.37 -24.94 -32.21
N ALA A 15 -53.56 -24.62 -31.69
CA ALA A 15 -53.71 -23.51 -30.73
C ALA A 15 -52.89 -23.74 -29.45
N ARG A 16 -52.92 -24.95 -28.88
CA ARG A 16 -52.13 -25.30 -27.69
C ARG A 16 -50.62 -25.27 -27.96
N GLU A 17 -50.17 -25.79 -29.09
CA GLU A 17 -48.76 -25.78 -29.48
C GLU A 17 -48.25 -24.36 -29.76
N ALA A 18 -49.08 -23.48 -30.34
CA ALA A 18 -48.76 -22.07 -30.52
C ALA A 18 -48.63 -21.35 -29.17
N THR A 19 -49.57 -21.56 -28.24
CA THR A 19 -49.50 -21.02 -26.87
C THR A 19 -48.28 -21.54 -26.12
N ARG A 20 -47.97 -22.84 -26.24
CA ARG A 20 -46.80 -23.45 -25.61
C ARG A 20 -45.50 -22.79 -26.10
N ARG A 21 -45.33 -22.67 -27.42
CA ARG A 21 -44.14 -22.00 -28.00
C ARG A 21 -44.03 -20.54 -27.58
N ALA A 22 -45.15 -19.81 -27.52
CA ALA A 22 -45.15 -18.42 -27.03
C ALA A 22 -44.76 -18.31 -25.55
N ASN A 23 -45.21 -19.26 -24.72
CA ASN A 23 -44.85 -19.33 -23.30
C ASN A 23 -43.39 -19.71 -23.10
N GLU A 24 -42.87 -20.69 -23.85
CA GLU A 24 -41.45 -21.08 -23.83
C GLU A 24 -40.55 -19.90 -24.23
N ALA A 25 -40.90 -19.18 -25.30
CA ALA A 25 -40.15 -18.00 -25.74
C ALA A 25 -40.19 -16.87 -24.69
N ARG A 26 -41.33 -16.68 -24.01
CA ARG A 26 -41.42 -15.71 -22.90
C ARG A 26 -40.56 -16.15 -21.71
N ALA A 27 -40.61 -17.42 -21.32
CA ALA A 27 -39.82 -17.94 -20.22
C ALA A 27 -38.31 -17.86 -20.49
N ALA A 28 -37.88 -18.14 -21.73
CA ALA A 28 -36.47 -17.99 -22.12
C ALA A 28 -36.00 -16.53 -22.02
N ARG A 29 -36.81 -15.59 -22.51
CA ARG A 29 -36.51 -14.15 -22.38
C ARG A 29 -36.47 -13.69 -20.94
N GLU A 30 -37.41 -14.14 -20.12
CA GLU A 30 -37.46 -13.77 -18.71
C GLU A 30 -36.20 -14.26 -17.97
N ARG A 31 -35.78 -15.51 -18.20
CA ARG A 31 -34.55 -16.05 -17.63
C ARG A 31 -33.32 -15.23 -18.04
N ALA A 32 -33.20 -14.93 -19.34
CA ALA A 32 -32.10 -14.11 -19.84
C ALA A 32 -32.13 -12.68 -19.26
N ASN A 33 -33.31 -12.08 -19.11
CA ASN A 33 -33.47 -10.76 -18.52
C ASN A 33 -33.06 -10.73 -17.05
N ILE A 34 -33.43 -11.75 -16.27
CA ILE A 34 -33.03 -11.88 -14.86
C ILE A 34 -31.51 -11.97 -14.75
N GLU A 35 -30.87 -12.82 -15.57
CA GLU A 35 -29.41 -12.96 -15.57
C GLU A 35 -28.72 -11.65 -15.97
N ASN A 36 -29.18 -11.00 -17.04
CA ASN A 36 -28.65 -9.73 -17.48
C ASN A 36 -28.84 -8.61 -16.44
N ALA A 37 -29.99 -8.59 -15.76
CA ALA A 37 -30.25 -7.64 -14.68
C ALA A 37 -29.29 -7.87 -13.50
N ALA A 38 -29.04 -9.13 -13.11
CA ALA A 38 -28.07 -9.46 -12.08
C ALA A 38 -26.65 -9.00 -12.47
N ASN A 39 -26.23 -9.29 -13.71
CA ASN A 39 -24.92 -8.86 -14.23
C ASN A 39 -24.80 -7.33 -14.25
N TYR A 40 -25.85 -6.63 -14.70
CA TYR A 40 -25.89 -5.17 -14.69
C TYR A 40 -25.76 -4.59 -13.28
N MET A 41 -26.50 -5.14 -12.30
CA MET A 41 -26.45 -4.66 -10.92
C MET A 41 -25.08 -4.88 -10.29
N VAL A 42 -24.44 -6.03 -10.53
CA VAL A 42 -23.07 -6.29 -10.06
C VAL A 42 -22.08 -5.31 -10.71
N ALA A 43 -22.17 -5.10 -12.02
CA ALA A 43 -21.30 -4.17 -12.73
C ALA A 43 -21.48 -2.73 -12.23
N LYS A 44 -22.72 -2.31 -11.99
CA LYS A 44 -23.05 -0.98 -11.44
C LYS A 44 -22.44 -0.78 -10.05
N THR A 45 -22.52 -1.77 -9.16
CA THR A 45 -21.89 -1.69 -7.83
C THR A 45 -20.38 -1.58 -7.95
N LYS A 46 -19.75 -2.44 -8.77
CA LYS A 46 -18.29 -2.38 -8.98
C LYS A 46 -17.84 -1.03 -9.54
N LEU A 47 -18.60 -0.46 -10.48
CA LEU A 47 -18.30 0.88 -11.01
C LEU A 47 -18.40 1.96 -9.93
N ALA A 48 -19.40 1.89 -9.06
CA ALA A 48 -19.55 2.83 -7.96
C ALA A 48 -18.40 2.75 -6.94
N ASP A 49 -17.73 1.60 -6.84
CA ASP A 49 -16.58 1.38 -5.95
C ASP A 49 -15.26 1.92 -6.53
N VAL A 50 -15.17 2.17 -7.84
CA VAL A 50 -13.93 2.65 -8.49
C VAL A 50 -13.56 4.05 -8.02
N ASP A 51 -14.49 5.02 -8.02
CA ASP A 51 -14.17 6.40 -7.66
C ASP A 51 -13.72 6.55 -6.18
N PRO A 52 -14.39 5.91 -5.19
CA PRO A 52 -13.87 5.87 -3.82
C PRO A 52 -12.47 5.25 -3.73
N TRP A 53 -12.25 4.11 -4.40
CA TRP A 53 -10.95 3.44 -4.42
C TRP A 53 -9.84 4.32 -5.02
N GLU A 54 -10.11 4.98 -6.14
CA GLU A 54 -9.16 5.89 -6.79
C GLU A 54 -8.79 7.06 -5.87
N ARG A 55 -9.81 7.71 -5.27
CA ARG A 55 -9.58 8.83 -4.34
C ARG A 55 -8.78 8.43 -3.11
N GLU A 56 -9.09 7.27 -2.54
CA GLU A 56 -8.33 6.73 -1.41
C GLU A 56 -6.89 6.47 -1.82
N ARG A 57 -6.68 5.83 -2.98
CA ARG A 57 -5.35 5.48 -3.46
C ARG A 57 -4.49 6.71 -3.72
N LEU A 58 -5.06 7.74 -4.34
CA LEU A 58 -4.36 9.02 -4.58
C LEU A 58 -4.02 9.74 -3.26
N THR A 59 -4.92 9.69 -2.27
CA THR A 59 -4.67 10.26 -0.94
C THR A 59 -3.51 9.54 -0.25
N GLN A 60 -3.53 8.21 -0.22
CA GLN A 60 -2.44 7.40 0.34
C GLN A 60 -1.09 7.72 -0.34
N LEU A 61 -1.07 7.77 -1.67
CA LEU A 61 0.15 8.07 -2.43
C LEU A 61 0.67 9.48 -2.13
N ARG A 62 -0.21 10.48 -2.10
CA ARG A 62 0.18 11.86 -1.76
C ARG A 62 0.80 11.94 -0.38
N ASP A 63 0.22 11.25 0.60
CA ASP A 63 0.70 11.28 1.98
C ASP A 63 2.05 10.57 2.10
N GLN A 64 2.24 9.44 1.41
CA GLN A 64 3.53 8.75 1.29
C GLN A 64 4.60 9.65 0.67
N VAL A 65 4.30 10.27 -0.47
CA VAL A 65 5.24 11.19 -1.16
C VAL A 65 5.57 12.38 -0.27
N ARG A 66 4.59 12.94 0.44
CA ARG A 66 4.82 14.07 1.35
C ARG A 66 5.69 13.67 2.54
N ALA A 67 5.46 12.50 3.12
CA ALA A 67 6.27 11.96 4.20
C ALA A 67 7.73 11.76 3.75
N GLU A 68 7.93 11.14 2.58
CA GLU A 68 9.26 10.90 2.03
C GLU A 68 9.97 12.22 1.66
N ALA A 69 9.27 13.17 1.05
CA ALA A 69 9.83 14.49 0.75
C ALA A 69 10.25 15.22 2.04
N ASN A 70 9.44 15.17 3.09
CA ASN A 70 9.79 15.75 4.39
C ASN A 70 10.99 15.06 5.03
N ARG A 71 11.09 13.73 4.92
CA ARG A 71 12.25 12.96 5.38
C ARG A 71 13.52 13.41 4.68
N ARG A 72 13.52 13.47 3.35
CA ARG A 72 14.66 13.93 2.55
C ARG A 72 15.08 15.34 2.90
N ARG A 73 14.11 16.27 3.00
CA ARG A 73 14.39 17.65 3.43
C ARG A 73 15.01 17.69 4.82
N ALA A 74 14.53 16.87 5.76
CA ALA A 74 15.10 16.81 7.11
C ALA A 74 16.55 16.30 7.09
N ILE A 75 16.84 15.27 6.29
CA ILE A 75 18.20 14.74 6.09
C ILE A 75 19.12 15.85 5.55
N HIS A 76 18.74 16.49 4.44
CA HIS A 76 19.59 17.53 3.83
C HIS A 76 19.80 18.73 4.73
N ARG A 77 18.78 19.15 5.50
CA ARG A 77 18.96 20.23 6.49
C ARG A 77 19.91 19.81 7.62
N ALA A 78 19.86 18.55 8.05
CA ALA A 78 20.77 18.04 9.07
C ALA A 78 22.22 17.96 8.55
N GLU A 79 22.41 17.50 7.32
CA GLU A 79 23.71 17.48 6.63
C GLU A 79 24.28 18.90 6.48
N ALA A 80 23.46 19.84 6.01
CA ALA A 80 23.85 21.25 5.90
C ALA A 80 24.21 21.85 7.28
N GLY A 81 23.37 21.62 8.30
CA GLY A 81 23.64 22.07 9.66
C GLY A 81 24.92 21.47 10.25
N ALA A 82 25.21 20.19 9.97
CA ALA A 82 26.44 19.53 10.38
C ALA A 82 27.68 20.18 9.72
N ALA A 83 27.63 20.43 8.41
CA ALA A 83 28.70 21.08 7.68
C ALA A 83 28.97 22.49 8.24
N LEU A 84 27.92 23.29 8.47
CA LEU A 84 28.04 24.62 9.08
C LEU A 84 28.64 24.56 10.49
N LYS A 85 28.31 23.52 11.27
CA LYS A 85 28.92 23.32 12.59
C LYS A 85 30.41 22.98 12.52
N LEU A 86 30.83 22.20 11.53
CA LEU A 86 32.24 21.91 11.30
C LEU A 86 33.00 23.19 10.90
N MET A 87 32.43 24.03 10.03
CA MET A 87 33.02 25.32 9.68
C MET A 87 33.19 26.23 10.90
N GLN A 88 32.16 26.33 11.76
CA GLN A 88 32.27 27.06 13.02
C GLN A 88 33.35 26.46 13.95
N GLY A 89 33.46 25.13 14.00
CA GLY A 89 34.50 24.44 14.76
C GLY A 89 35.92 24.72 14.25
N ASN A 90 36.07 25.01 12.96
CA ASN A 90 37.31 25.42 12.33
C ASN A 90 37.64 26.91 12.52
N GLY A 91 36.79 27.66 13.23
CA GLY A 91 36.98 29.08 13.53
C GLY A 91 36.26 30.05 12.60
N GLU A 92 35.45 29.56 11.65
CA GLU A 92 34.71 30.43 10.73
C GLU A 92 33.57 31.17 11.41
N THR A 93 33.42 32.46 11.09
CA THR A 93 32.31 33.29 11.58
C THR A 93 31.08 33.17 10.67
N LEU A 94 29.89 33.46 11.20
CA LEU A 94 28.66 33.43 10.39
C LEU A 94 28.69 34.38 9.19
N THR A 95 29.39 35.51 9.30
CA THR A 95 29.57 36.46 8.20
C THR A 95 30.49 35.87 7.13
N THR A 96 31.62 35.29 7.53
CA THR A 96 32.54 34.63 6.57
C THR A 96 31.87 33.47 5.84
N ILE A 97 31.07 32.67 6.56
CA ILE A 97 30.32 31.56 5.95
C ILE A 97 29.27 32.10 4.97
N ALA A 98 28.57 33.19 5.30
CA ALA A 98 27.61 33.84 4.41
C ALA A 98 28.28 34.34 3.13
N ASP A 99 29.44 34.99 3.26
CA ASP A 99 30.20 35.46 2.11
C ASP A 99 30.72 34.29 1.25
N LEU A 100 31.07 33.16 1.87
CA LEU A 100 31.57 31.96 1.17
C LEU A 100 30.47 31.19 0.43
N THR A 101 29.27 31.04 1.01
CA THR A 101 28.17 30.29 0.38
C THR A 101 27.27 31.15 -0.51
N GLY A 102 27.31 32.48 -0.33
CA GLY A 102 26.38 33.41 -0.97
C GLY A 102 25.00 33.44 -0.32
N ASP A 103 24.82 32.75 0.81
CA ASP A 103 23.56 32.71 1.55
C ASP A 103 23.45 33.84 2.58
N GLY A 104 22.23 34.26 2.87
CA GLY A 104 21.98 35.17 3.98
C GLY A 104 22.28 34.52 5.34
N ILE A 105 22.76 35.32 6.30
CA ILE A 105 23.02 34.89 7.69
C ILE A 105 21.77 34.23 8.32
N GLY A 106 20.57 34.67 7.94
CA GLY A 106 19.30 34.09 8.38
C GLY A 106 19.13 32.62 7.96
N GLU A 107 19.51 32.29 6.73
CA GLU A 107 19.43 30.93 6.16
C GLU A 107 20.47 30.01 6.81
N ILE A 108 21.70 30.49 6.96
CA ILE A 108 22.76 29.78 7.69
C ILE A 108 22.32 29.48 9.12
N ARG A 109 21.74 30.45 9.81
CA ARG A 109 21.19 30.26 11.16
C ARG A 109 20.02 29.26 11.14
N ALA A 110 19.20 29.26 10.08
CA ALA A 110 18.12 28.30 9.93
C ALA A 110 18.62 26.86 9.79
N MET A 111 19.63 26.64 8.95
CA MET A 111 20.25 25.33 8.77
C MET A 111 21.01 24.87 10.02
N LEU A 112 21.71 25.78 10.72
CA LEU A 112 22.39 25.46 11.99
C LEU A 112 21.45 24.94 13.08
N ARG A 113 20.16 25.32 13.08
CA ARG A 113 19.17 24.75 14.03
C ARG A 113 18.94 23.26 13.82
N HIS A 114 19.21 22.75 12.62
CA HIS A 114 19.08 21.35 12.27
C HIS A 114 20.38 20.55 12.43
N ALA A 115 21.48 21.20 12.84
CA ALA A 115 22.74 20.52 13.09
C ALA A 115 22.55 19.43 14.17
N PRO A 116 23.11 18.22 13.95
CA PRO A 116 23.02 17.16 14.94
C PRO A 116 23.69 17.61 16.24
N LYS A 117 22.98 17.45 17.36
CA LYS A 117 23.56 17.73 18.67
C LYS A 117 24.70 16.73 18.90
N PRO A 118 25.87 17.16 19.40
CA PRO A 118 26.92 16.23 19.77
C PRO A 118 26.32 15.25 20.78
N ARG A 119 26.26 13.97 20.40
CA ARG A 119 25.78 12.93 21.30
C ARG A 119 26.78 12.90 22.45
N LYS A 120 26.32 13.23 23.66
CA LYS A 120 27.12 13.08 24.88
C LYS A 120 27.45 11.59 24.95
N LEU A 121 28.66 11.22 24.51
CA LEU A 121 29.23 9.93 24.82
C LEU A 121 29.39 9.95 26.34
N THR A 122 28.36 9.51 27.06
CA THR A 122 28.54 9.12 28.44
C THR A 122 29.57 8.01 28.37
N ALA A 123 30.79 8.31 28.80
CA ALA A 123 31.82 7.33 29.05
C ALA A 123 31.28 6.34 30.09
N SER A 124 30.55 5.32 29.64
CA SER A 124 30.41 4.10 30.41
C SER A 124 31.75 3.40 30.34
N SER A 125 32.59 3.80 31.28
CA SER A 125 33.68 3.05 31.86
C SER A 125 33.52 1.54 31.67
N GLY A 126 34.53 0.91 31.09
CA GLY A 126 34.56 -0.52 30.88
C GLY A 126 35.66 -0.97 29.92
N LEU A 127 36.91 -0.57 30.19
CA LEU A 127 38.06 -1.30 29.70
C LEU A 127 37.97 -2.73 30.27
N GLN A 128 37.56 -3.70 29.45
CA GLN A 128 37.87 -5.10 29.69
C GLN A 128 38.72 -5.57 28.52
N ALA A 129 40.03 -5.58 28.78
CA ALA A 129 40.97 -6.39 28.02
C ALA A 129 40.57 -7.86 28.18
N PRO A 130 40.50 -8.65 27.10
CA PRO A 130 40.35 -10.10 27.23
C PRO A 130 41.70 -10.67 27.67
N CYS A 131 41.83 -10.95 28.97
CA CYS A 131 42.87 -11.85 29.48
C CYS A 131 42.51 -13.26 29.03
N CYS A 132 43.42 -13.88 28.28
CA CYS A 132 43.40 -15.30 28.00
C CYS A 132 43.57 -16.07 29.31
N ASP A 133 42.69 -17.02 29.61
CA ASP A 133 43.07 -18.28 30.26
C ASP A 133 41.96 -19.31 30.11
N GLY A 134 42.36 -20.52 29.74
CA GLY A 134 41.48 -21.60 29.32
C GLY A 134 41.02 -22.54 30.43
N ALA A 135 40.50 -23.68 29.96
CA ALA A 135 40.20 -24.94 30.65
C ALA A 135 38.73 -25.22 31.01
N GLN A 136 38.06 -25.85 30.02
CA GLN A 136 37.58 -27.24 30.03
C GLN A 136 36.34 -27.65 30.86
N ALA A 137 35.62 -28.62 30.23
CA ALA A 137 34.56 -29.52 30.71
C ALA A 137 33.13 -28.94 30.66
N GLY A 138 32.15 -29.56 30.02
CA GLY A 138 32.07 -30.87 29.37
C GLY A 138 30.60 -31.32 29.34
N SER A 139 30.26 -32.10 28.32
CA SER A 139 29.14 -33.05 28.24
C SER A 139 27.79 -32.58 27.68
N ARG A 140 27.49 -33.10 26.46
CA ARG A 140 26.32 -33.91 26.00
C ARG A 140 24.93 -33.41 26.41
N ASP A 141 23.92 -33.33 25.56
CA ASP A 141 23.33 -34.35 24.66
C ASP A 141 22.12 -33.64 24.00
N GLY A 142 21.87 -33.68 22.69
CA GLY A 142 21.04 -34.71 22.06
C GLY A 142 19.71 -34.10 21.54
N GLY A 143 19.31 -34.44 20.31
CA GLY A 143 17.93 -34.19 19.82
C GLY A 143 17.80 -33.62 18.41
N ASP A 144 18.29 -34.35 17.40
CA ASP A 144 17.92 -34.17 15.99
C ASP A 144 16.46 -34.63 15.75
N GLY A 145 15.83 -34.03 14.74
CA GLY A 145 14.40 -34.00 14.52
C GLY A 145 13.75 -35.32 14.13
N THR A 146 12.42 -35.37 14.29
CA THR A 146 11.49 -36.12 13.45
C THR A 146 10.07 -35.64 13.79
N ALA A 147 9.38 -35.03 12.82
CA ALA A 147 7.94 -34.86 12.84
C ALA A 147 7.30 -35.98 12.01
N PRO A 148 6.25 -36.66 12.51
CA PRO A 148 5.45 -37.54 11.66
C PRO A 148 4.00 -37.07 11.46
N ALA A 149 3.55 -37.33 10.22
CA ALA A 149 2.20 -37.61 9.71
C ALA A 149 1.12 -36.51 9.74
#